data_AF-A0A917MTX1-F1
#
_entry.id   AF-A0A917MTX1-F1
#
_cell.length_a   1.000
_cell.length_b   1.000
_cell.length_c   1.000
_cell.angle_alpha   90.00
_cell.angle_beta   90.00
_cell.angle_gamma   90.00
#
_symmetry.space_group_name_H-M   'P 1'
#
loop_
_entity.id
_entity.type
_entity.pdbx_description
1 polymer ?
#
loop_
_entity_poly.entity_id
_entity_poly.type
_entity_poly.pdbx_seq_one_letter_code
_entity_poly.pdbx_strand_id
1 'polypeptide(L)'
;MGSLKVFTAIAVVLVALTVIVLPVPASVRLFLLVSLAFCAVFVFVEATGKGKTFAALTVAALTFYLVVTVQRGLFLLEDPSLASVLLGLGMIVLPLIGGWAMVREIIFGSKVQQMAKEMDAAGELPEDTLPRSASGRVDRAAADAEFEKFRLPLEEDPGNWKNWFNISTLYGAAGDRKRARKSMRTAIALRAGKTDVDMSV
;
A
#
# COMPACT_ATOMS: atom_id res chain seq x y z
N MET A 1 -1.91 12.99 25.14
CA MET A 1 -1.72 11.68 24.46
C MET A 1 -2.12 10.47 25.33
N GLY A 2 -1.98 10.49 26.66
CA GLY A 2 -2.40 9.36 27.52
C GLY A 2 -3.92 9.11 27.58
N SER A 3 -4.73 10.18 27.64
CA SER A 3 -6.20 10.08 27.74
C SER A 3 -6.85 9.33 26.56
N LEU A 4 -6.38 9.55 25.33
CA LEU A 4 -6.92 8.89 24.14
C LEU A 4 -6.66 7.37 24.17
N LYS A 5 -5.47 6.93 24.57
CA LYS A 5 -5.11 5.51 24.64
C LYS A 5 -5.95 4.75 25.69
N VAL A 6 -6.22 5.40 26.81
CA VAL A 6 -7.06 4.85 27.89
C VAL A 6 -8.52 4.73 27.43
N PHE A 7 -9.05 5.76 26.76
CA PHE A 7 -10.41 5.72 26.20
C PHE A 7 -10.57 4.59 25.17
N THR A 8 -9.62 4.44 24.25
CA THR A 8 -9.64 3.35 23.26
C THR A 8 -9.59 1.97 23.92
N ALA A 9 -8.74 1.79 24.94
CA ALA A 9 -8.65 0.52 25.66
C ALA A 9 -9.97 0.16 26.36
N ILE A 10 -10.61 1.13 27.01
CA ILE A 10 -11.92 0.93 27.67
C ILE A 10 -13.01 0.60 26.64
N ALA A 11 -13.04 1.30 25.50
CA ALA A 11 -14.01 1.03 24.45
C ALA A 11 -13.86 -0.39 23.88
N VAL A 12 -12.64 -0.86 23.64
CA VAL A 12 -12.37 -2.23 23.18
C VAL A 12 -12.88 -3.27 24.18
N VAL A 13 -12.59 -3.08 25.48
CA VAL A 13 -13.01 -4.01 26.54
C VAL A 13 -14.53 -4.07 26.64
N LEU A 14 -15.22 -2.93 26.59
CA LEU A 14 -16.68 -2.87 26.61
C LEU A 14 -17.29 -3.59 25.42
N VAL A 15 -16.78 -3.38 24.20
CA VAL A 15 -17.30 -4.06 23.01
C VAL A 15 -17.03 -5.57 23.06
N ALA A 16 -15.87 -6.01 23.56
CA ALA A 16 -15.57 -7.42 23.76
C ALA A 16 -16.51 -8.09 24.78
N LEU A 17 -16.78 -7.41 25.91
CA LEU A 17 -17.76 -7.85 26.90
C LEU A 17 -19.17 -7.95 26.30
N THR A 18 -19.54 -6.98 25.46
CA THR A 18 -20.85 -6.98 24.79
C THR A 18 -21.00 -8.20 23.87
N VAL A 19 -19.94 -8.57 23.13
CA VAL A 19 -19.91 -9.76 22.26
C VAL A 19 -20.02 -11.06 23.06
N ILE A 20 -19.44 -11.11 24.27
CA ILE A 20 -19.49 -12.29 25.15
C ILE A 20 -20.91 -12.54 25.68
N VAL A 21 -21.63 -11.46 26.05
CA VAL A 21 -22.99 -11.54 26.62
C VAL A 21 -24.04 -11.92 25.57
N LEU A 22 -23.77 -11.66 24.29
CA LEU A 22 -24.74 -11.86 23.21
C LEU A 22 -24.99 -13.37 22.95
N PRO A 23 -26.26 -13.81 22.80
CA PRO A 23 -26.63 -15.21 22.58
C PRO A 23 -26.41 -15.62 21.11
N VAL A 24 -25.20 -15.41 20.60
CA VAL A 24 -24.79 -15.80 19.26
C VAL A 24 -24.14 -17.18 19.23
N PRO A 25 -24.24 -17.90 18.09
CA PRO A 25 -23.52 -19.15 17.87
C PRO A 25 -22.02 -19.01 18.17
N ALA A 26 -21.40 -20.06 18.69
CA ALA A 26 -19.99 -20.05 19.10
C ALA A 26 -19.04 -19.64 17.96
N SER A 27 -19.35 -20.03 16.72
CA SER A 27 -18.62 -19.63 15.51
C SER A 27 -18.66 -18.11 15.29
N VAL A 28 -19.83 -17.49 15.45
CA VAL A 28 -20.04 -16.04 15.28
C VAL A 28 -19.36 -15.27 16.41
N ARG A 29 -19.44 -15.77 17.65
CA ARG A 29 -18.74 -15.17 18.80
C ARG A 29 -17.23 -15.17 18.60
N LEU A 30 -16.65 -16.30 18.19
CA LEU A 30 -15.21 -16.40 17.91
C LEU A 30 -14.78 -15.43 16.81
N PHE A 31 -15.57 -15.33 15.73
CA PHE A 31 -15.31 -14.40 14.63
C PHE A 31 -15.30 -12.94 15.09
N LEU A 32 -16.27 -12.53 15.91
CA LEU A 32 -16.37 -11.18 16.44
C LEU A 32 -15.20 -10.86 17.39
N LEU A 33 -14.82 -11.79 18.26
CA LEU A 33 -13.68 -11.62 19.17
C LEU A 33 -12.36 -11.49 18.43
N VAL A 34 -12.13 -12.30 17.39
CA VAL A 34 -10.93 -12.20 16.54
C VAL A 34 -10.91 -10.85 15.81
N SER A 35 -12.03 -10.41 15.24
CA SER A 35 -12.12 -9.11 14.57
C SER A 35 -11.88 -7.94 15.54
N LEU A 36 -12.40 -8.02 16.77
CA LEU A 36 -12.19 -6.99 17.79
C LEU A 36 -10.74 -6.94 18.27
N ALA A 37 -10.13 -8.10 18.51
CA ALA A 37 -8.71 -8.18 18.84
C ALA A 37 -7.86 -7.56 17.72
N PHE A 38 -8.20 -7.86 16.46
CA PHE A 38 -7.54 -7.28 15.31
C PHE A 38 -7.69 -5.75 15.24
N CYS A 39 -8.91 -5.23 15.41
CA CYS A 39 -9.18 -3.78 15.48
C CYS A 39 -8.43 -3.10 16.62
N ALA A 40 -8.37 -3.71 17.80
CA ALA A 40 -7.67 -3.16 18.96
C ALA A 40 -6.17 -3.02 18.70
N VAL A 41 -5.56 -4.05 18.12
CA VAL A 41 -4.14 -4.04 17.72
C VAL A 41 -3.89 -2.97 16.65
N PHE A 42 -4.79 -2.85 15.67
CA PHE A 42 -4.72 -1.85 14.62
C PHE A 42 -4.67 -0.41 15.18
N VAL A 43 -5.65 -0.04 16.01
CA VAL A 43 -5.73 1.31 16.60
C VAL A 43 -4.53 1.60 17.50
N PHE A 44 -4.06 0.59 18.26
CA PHE A 44 -2.90 0.77 19.12
C PHE A 44 -1.63 1.10 18.34
N VAL A 45 -1.39 0.41 17.22
CA VAL A 45 -0.22 0.65 16.39
C VAL A 45 -0.30 1.96 15.62
N GLU A 46 -1.47 2.32 15.10
CA GLU A 46 -1.72 3.64 14.51
C GLU A 46 -1.33 4.75 15.50
N ALA A 47 -1.75 4.62 16.77
CA ALA A 47 -1.40 5.55 17.84
C ALA A 47 0.09 5.56 18.24
N THR A 48 0.90 4.64 17.70
CA THR A 48 2.35 4.56 17.96
C THR A 48 3.18 5.28 16.88
N GLY A 49 2.57 5.72 15.76
CA GLY A 49 3.25 6.48 14.71
C GLY A 49 4.27 5.68 13.88
N LYS A 50 4.30 4.35 14.01
CA LYS A 50 5.23 3.48 13.28
C LYS A 50 4.65 3.13 11.91
N GLY A 51 4.96 3.92 10.88
CA GLY A 51 4.39 3.76 9.53
C GLY A 51 4.55 2.35 8.92
N LYS A 52 5.70 1.69 9.14
CA LYS A 52 5.92 0.30 8.68
C LYS A 52 5.00 -0.71 9.40
N THR A 53 4.83 -0.56 10.70
CA THR A 53 3.96 -1.43 11.50
C THR A 53 2.50 -1.20 11.16
N PHE A 54 2.10 0.06 10.95
CA PHE A 54 0.76 0.41 10.48
C PHE A 54 0.47 -0.24 9.12
N ALA A 55 1.36 -0.08 8.14
CA ALA A 55 1.20 -0.70 6.83
C ALA A 55 1.10 -2.23 6.93
N ALA A 56 1.94 -2.88 7.74
CA ALA A 56 1.90 -4.33 7.96
C ALA A 56 0.56 -4.78 8.56
N LEU A 57 0.01 -4.02 9.52
CA LEU A 57 -1.30 -4.33 10.10
C LEU A 57 -2.44 -4.09 9.13
N THR A 58 -2.41 -3.01 8.34
CA THR A 58 -3.42 -2.79 7.29
C THR A 58 -3.43 -3.94 6.29
N VAL A 59 -2.25 -4.42 5.87
CA VAL A 59 -2.11 -5.59 4.99
C VAL A 59 -2.67 -6.85 5.65
N ALA A 60 -2.37 -7.08 6.93
CA ALA A 60 -2.92 -8.20 7.68
C ALA A 60 -4.45 -8.12 7.83
N ALA A 61 -5.00 -6.92 8.07
CA ALA A 61 -6.43 -6.66 8.20
C ALA A 61 -7.14 -7.00 6.90
N LEU A 62 -6.58 -6.48 5.80
CA LEU A 62 -7.09 -6.69 4.46
C LEU A 62 -7.01 -8.18 4.10
N THR A 63 -5.90 -8.85 4.40
CA THR A 63 -5.74 -10.29 4.16
C THR A 63 -6.79 -11.10 4.93
N PHE A 64 -6.99 -10.80 6.22
CA PHE A 64 -8.02 -11.43 7.02
C PHE A 64 -9.42 -11.23 6.41
N TYR A 65 -9.75 -9.99 6.04
CA TYR A 65 -11.01 -9.68 5.36
C TYR A 65 -11.19 -10.48 4.06
N LEU A 66 -10.16 -10.55 3.21
CA LEU A 66 -10.21 -11.30 1.95
C LEU A 66 -10.44 -12.80 2.18
N VAL A 67 -9.78 -13.39 3.19
CA VAL A 67 -9.98 -14.80 3.56
C VAL A 67 -11.41 -15.05 4.02
N VAL A 68 -11.95 -14.18 4.86
CA VAL A 68 -13.33 -14.28 5.36
C VAL A 68 -14.33 -14.13 4.21
N THR A 69 -14.09 -13.23 3.27
CA THR A 69 -14.95 -13.04 2.09
C THR A 69 -14.94 -14.29 1.22
N VAL A 70 -13.78 -14.90 0.96
CA VAL A 70 -13.68 -16.17 0.22
C VAL A 70 -14.41 -17.29 0.96
N GLN A 71 -14.22 -17.41 2.27
CA GLN A 71 -14.92 -18.41 3.09
C GLN A 71 -16.46 -18.27 2.98
N ARG A 72 -16.97 -17.04 3.02
CA ARG A 72 -18.41 -16.77 2.83
C ARG A 72 -18.88 -17.08 1.41
N GLY A 73 -18.05 -16.78 0.42
CA GLY A 73 -18.32 -17.13 -0.97
C GLY A 73 -18.49 -18.64 -1.15
N LEU A 74 -17.63 -19.44 -0.51
CA LEU A 74 -17.73 -20.90 -0.53
C LEU A 74 -19.04 -21.41 0.06
N PHE A 75 -19.49 -20.89 1.21
CA PHE A 75 -20.80 -21.26 1.77
C PHE A 75 -21.96 -20.92 0.83
N LEU A 76 -21.85 -19.83 0.08
CA LEU A 76 -22.89 -19.42 -0.86
C LEU A 76 -22.98 -20.35 -2.09
N LEU A 77 -21.90 -21.07 -2.42
CA LEU A 77 -21.88 -22.07 -3.49
C LEU A 77 -22.57 -23.38 -3.10
N GLU A 78 -22.80 -23.63 -1.82
CA GLU A 78 -23.50 -24.85 -1.34
C GLU A 78 -25.01 -24.77 -1.55
N ASP A 79 -25.56 -23.56 -1.75
CA ASP A 79 -26.97 -23.34 -2.03
C ASP A 79 -27.29 -23.62 -3.51
N PRO A 80 -28.32 -24.42 -3.82
CA PRO A 80 -28.70 -24.76 -5.20
C PRO A 80 -29.23 -23.57 -6.01
N SER A 81 -29.48 -22.40 -5.40
CA SER A 81 -29.98 -21.23 -6.13
C SER A 81 -28.92 -20.64 -7.07
N LEU A 82 -29.33 -20.33 -8.31
CA LEU A 82 -28.44 -19.72 -9.31
C LEU A 82 -27.89 -18.36 -8.84
N ALA A 83 -28.70 -17.58 -8.12
CA ALA A 83 -28.28 -16.29 -7.57
C ALA A 83 -27.18 -16.45 -6.52
N SER A 84 -27.30 -17.44 -5.63
CA SER A 84 -26.32 -17.77 -4.61
C SER A 84 -24.98 -18.17 -5.24
N VAL A 85 -25.02 -19.02 -6.28
CA VAL A 85 -23.82 -19.43 -7.02
C VAL A 85 -23.09 -18.25 -7.66
N LEU A 86 -23.82 -17.35 -8.34
CA LEU A 86 -23.23 -16.18 -9.00
C LEU A 86 -22.57 -15.22 -7.99
N LEU A 87 -23.25 -14.96 -6.88
CA LEU A 87 -22.71 -14.14 -5.79
C LEU A 87 -21.49 -14.79 -5.14
N GLY A 88 -21.52 -16.11 -4.93
CA GLY A 88 -20.42 -16.87 -4.33
C GLY A 88 -19.17 -16.82 -5.19
N LEU A 89 -19.32 -17.02 -6.51
CA LEU A 89 -18.23 -16.85 -7.47
C LEU A 89 -17.65 -15.43 -7.42
N GLY A 90 -18.50 -14.39 -7.41
CA GLY A 90 -18.05 -13.01 -7.28
C GLY A 90 -17.24 -12.75 -6.00
N MET A 91 -17.71 -13.30 -4.87
CA MET A 91 -17.04 -13.22 -3.57
C MET A 91 -15.73 -13.99 -3.49
N ILE A 92 -15.44 -14.90 -4.43
CA ILE A 92 -14.16 -15.61 -4.49
C ILE A 92 -13.23 -14.92 -5.49
N VAL A 93 -13.71 -14.62 -6.69
CA VAL A 93 -12.89 -14.04 -7.77
C VAL A 93 -12.38 -12.65 -7.42
N LEU A 94 -13.24 -11.77 -6.88
CA LEU A 94 -12.84 -10.40 -6.57
C LEU A 94 -11.71 -10.34 -5.51
N PRO A 95 -11.78 -11.07 -4.37
CA PRO A 95 -10.67 -11.12 -3.43
C PRO A 95 -9.38 -11.70 -3.98
N LEU A 96 -9.44 -12.70 -4.86
CA LEU A 96 -8.24 -13.26 -5.48
C LEU A 96 -7.51 -12.21 -6.34
N ILE A 97 -8.26 -11.44 -7.13
CA ILE A 97 -7.70 -10.33 -7.92
C ILE A 97 -7.14 -9.25 -6.98
N GLY A 98 -7.87 -8.89 -5.94
CA GLY A 98 -7.43 -7.91 -4.94
C GLY A 98 -6.15 -8.34 -4.20
N GLY A 99 -6.08 -9.60 -3.77
CA GLY A 99 -4.92 -10.19 -3.11
C GLY A 99 -3.70 -10.22 -4.04
N TRP A 100 -3.89 -10.60 -5.30
CA TRP A 100 -2.84 -10.54 -6.31
C TRP A 100 -2.32 -9.12 -6.53
N ALA A 101 -3.21 -8.14 -6.69
CA ALA A 101 -2.85 -6.73 -6.87
C ALA A 101 -2.11 -6.17 -5.64
N MET A 102 -2.55 -6.53 -4.43
CA MET A 102 -1.90 -6.16 -3.17
C MET A 102 -0.47 -6.70 -3.10
N VAL A 103 -0.26 -7.98 -3.40
CA VAL A 103 1.09 -8.59 -3.41
C VAL A 103 1.99 -7.90 -4.43
N ARG A 104 1.47 -7.61 -5.64
CA ARG A 104 2.20 -6.87 -6.68
C ARG A 104 2.63 -5.48 -6.22
N GLU A 105 1.76 -4.75 -5.52
CA GLU A 105 2.07 -3.41 -5.01
C GLU A 105 3.10 -3.47 -3.87
N ILE A 106 3.01 -4.45 -2.96
CA ILE A 106 4.01 -4.64 -1.88
C ILE A 106 5.39 -4.94 -2.47
N ILE A 107 5.47 -5.83 -3.47
CA ILE A 107 6.74 -6.15 -4.15
C ILE A 107 7.30 -4.90 -4.85
N PHE A 108 6.45 -4.12 -5.52
CA PHE A 108 6.86 -2.86 -6.15
C PHE A 108 7.44 -1.90 -5.11
N GLY A 109 6.71 -1.62 -4.02
CA GLY A 109 7.16 -0.73 -2.95
C GLY A 109 8.47 -1.19 -2.30
N SER A 110 8.63 -2.50 -2.08
CA SER A 110 9.88 -3.08 -1.54
C SER A 110 11.07 -2.83 -2.47
N LYS A 111 10.91 -3.01 -3.78
CA LYS A 111 11.96 -2.73 -4.78
C LYS A 111 12.32 -1.25 -4.83
N VAL A 112 11.33 -0.36 -4.79
CA VAL A 112 11.55 1.09 -4.72
C VAL A 112 12.33 1.46 -3.46
N GLN A 113 11.95 0.90 -2.30
CA GLN A 113 12.65 1.17 -1.06
C GLN A 113 14.09 0.64 -1.08
N GLN A 114 14.34 -0.51 -1.70
CA GLN A 114 15.69 -1.04 -1.85
C GLN A 114 16.56 -0.12 -2.72
N MET A 115 16.04 0.35 -3.84
CA MET A 115 16.71 1.33 -4.71
C MET A 115 17.01 2.64 -3.98
N ALA A 116 16.03 3.17 -3.26
CA ALA A 116 16.21 4.39 -2.48
C ALA A 116 17.33 4.25 -1.45
N LYS A 117 17.41 3.11 -0.75
CA LYS A 117 18.50 2.82 0.20
C LYS A 117 19.87 2.70 -0.48
N GLU A 118 19.91 2.11 -1.67
CA GLU A 118 21.14 1.98 -2.46
C GLU A 118 21.67 3.35 -2.88
N MET A 119 20.77 4.24 -3.34
CA MET A 119 21.12 5.62 -3.69
C MET A 119 21.51 6.46 -2.47
N ASP A 120 20.82 6.28 -1.35
CA ASP A 120 21.14 6.94 -0.07
C ASP A 120 22.53 6.56 0.41
N ALA A 121 22.85 5.25 0.38
CA ALA A 121 24.17 4.76 0.76
C ALA A 121 25.30 5.25 -0.16
N ALA A 122 24.99 5.52 -1.43
CA ALA A 122 25.93 6.08 -2.39
C ALA A 122 26.03 7.62 -2.34
N GLY A 123 25.14 8.30 -1.60
CA GLY A 123 25.05 9.76 -1.60
C GLY A 123 24.57 10.34 -2.93
N GLU A 124 23.86 9.55 -3.74
CA GLU A 124 23.41 9.92 -5.08
C GLU A 124 21.94 10.37 -5.12
N LEU A 125 21.29 10.45 -3.96
CA LEU A 125 19.95 11.01 -3.87
C LEU A 125 19.98 12.50 -4.21
N PRO A 126 19.11 12.99 -5.11
CA PRO A 126 18.99 14.41 -5.38
C PRO A 126 18.62 15.17 -4.11
N GLU A 127 19.24 16.33 -3.90
CA GLU A 127 18.83 17.24 -2.83
C GLU A 127 17.38 17.71 -3.08
N ASP A 128 16.54 17.62 -2.06
CA ASP A 128 15.15 18.07 -2.12
C ASP A 128 15.09 19.59 -1.91
N THR A 129 15.48 20.33 -2.94
CA THR A 129 15.51 21.80 -2.93
C THR A 129 14.21 22.45 -3.41
N LEU A 130 13.19 21.64 -3.74
CA LEU A 130 11.97 22.14 -4.34
C LEU A 130 11.13 22.94 -3.33
N PRO A 131 10.70 24.17 -3.67
CA PRO A 131 9.87 24.98 -2.80
C PRO A 131 8.52 24.29 -2.58
N ARG A 132 8.11 24.26 -1.31
CA ARG A 132 6.85 23.64 -0.88
C ARG A 132 5.87 24.70 -0.41
N SER A 133 4.59 24.52 -0.73
CA SER A 133 3.49 25.31 -0.18
C SER A 133 3.40 25.11 1.33
N ALA A 134 2.64 25.98 2.01
CA ALA A 134 2.33 25.82 3.44
C ALA A 134 1.62 24.48 3.77
N SER A 135 1.00 23.83 2.78
CA SER A 135 0.42 22.48 2.89
C SER A 135 1.43 21.34 2.62
N GLY A 136 2.70 21.67 2.37
CA GLY A 136 3.76 20.72 2.05
C GLY A 136 3.74 20.19 0.61
N ARG A 137 2.87 20.72 -0.25
CA ARG A 137 2.83 20.36 -1.68
C ARG A 137 3.97 21.07 -2.40
N VAL A 138 4.73 20.32 -3.18
CA VAL A 138 5.75 20.90 -4.07
C VAL A 138 5.08 21.82 -5.08
N ASP A 139 5.67 22.99 -5.31
CA ASP A 139 5.26 23.88 -6.38
C ASP A 139 5.51 23.20 -7.73
N ARG A 140 4.42 22.98 -8.48
CA ARG A 140 4.47 22.29 -9.76
C ARG A 140 5.27 23.07 -10.79
N ALA A 141 5.19 24.40 -10.78
CA ALA A 141 5.97 25.23 -11.71
C ALA A 141 7.47 25.13 -11.42
N ALA A 142 7.86 25.02 -10.15
CA ALA A 142 9.25 24.81 -9.76
C ALA A 142 9.73 23.40 -10.13
N ALA A 143 8.89 22.37 -9.95
CA ALA A 143 9.21 21.01 -10.38
C ALA A 143 9.36 20.90 -11.91
N ASP A 144 8.50 21.59 -12.67
CA ASP A 144 8.59 21.64 -14.13
C ASP A 144 9.87 22.37 -14.59
N ALA A 145 10.35 23.38 -13.84
CA ALA A 145 11.59 24.09 -14.14
C ALA A 145 12.85 23.24 -13.87
N GLU A 146 12.80 22.32 -12.91
CA GLU A 146 13.89 21.37 -12.65
C GLU A 146 13.88 20.15 -13.58
N PHE A 147 12.77 19.93 -14.30
CA PHE A 147 12.60 18.78 -15.18
C PHE A 147 13.75 18.60 -16.18
N GLU A 148 14.18 19.70 -16.81
CA GLU A 148 15.29 19.66 -17.78
C GLU A 148 16.60 19.14 -17.17
N LYS A 149 16.87 19.39 -15.88
CA LYS A 149 18.07 18.89 -15.21
C LYS A 149 18.08 17.36 -15.05
N PHE A 150 16.91 16.75 -14.91
CA PHE A 150 16.77 15.29 -14.80
C PHE A 150 16.60 14.61 -16.16
N ARG A 151 16.09 15.36 -17.14
CA ARG A 151 15.92 14.90 -18.51
C ARG A 151 17.26 14.71 -19.22
N LEU A 152 18.18 15.67 -19.09
CA LEU A 152 19.48 15.62 -19.79
C LEU A 152 20.28 14.35 -19.47
N PRO A 153 20.54 13.98 -18.19
CA PRO A 153 21.24 12.73 -17.87
C PRO A 153 20.50 11.47 -18.35
N LEU A 154 19.16 11.53 -18.40
CA LEU A 154 18.34 10.42 -18.87
C LEU A 154 18.45 10.20 -20.38
N GLU A 155 18.57 11.28 -21.16
CA GLU A 155 18.80 11.23 -22.61
C GLU A 155 20.24 10.82 -22.95
N GLU A 156 21.22 11.22 -22.12
CA GLU A 156 22.63 10.84 -22.28
C GLU A 156 22.88 9.36 -21.95
N ASP A 157 22.29 8.84 -20.87
CA ASP A 157 22.42 7.43 -20.47
C ASP A 157 21.05 6.84 -20.07
N PRO A 158 20.25 6.42 -21.07
CA PRO A 158 18.94 5.82 -20.83
C PRO A 158 19.02 4.42 -20.23
N GLY A 159 20.20 3.76 -20.25
CA GLY A 159 20.41 2.45 -19.64
C GLY A 159 20.58 2.51 -18.13
N ASN A 160 20.87 3.69 -17.58
CA ASN A 160 21.11 3.86 -16.15
C ASN A 160 19.80 3.98 -15.36
N TRP A 161 19.51 2.94 -14.57
CA TRP A 161 18.31 2.89 -13.75
C TRP A 161 18.19 4.04 -12.73
N LYS A 162 19.31 4.64 -12.31
CA LYS A 162 19.33 5.75 -11.33
C LYS A 162 18.71 7.02 -11.93
N ASN A 163 18.95 7.29 -13.22
CA ASN A 163 18.36 8.42 -13.93
C ASN A 163 16.82 8.26 -13.99
N TRP A 164 16.35 7.05 -14.30
CA TRP A 164 14.92 6.71 -14.28
C TRP A 164 14.29 6.81 -12.88
N PHE A 165 15.05 6.47 -11.83
CA PHE A 165 14.60 6.65 -10.45
C PHE A 165 14.42 8.14 -10.14
N ASN A 166 15.42 8.97 -10.45
CA ASN A 166 15.41 10.41 -10.16
C ASN A 166 14.29 11.16 -10.92
N ILE A 167 14.09 10.88 -12.21
CA ILE A 167 12.97 11.51 -12.94
C ILE A 167 11.60 11.06 -12.39
N SER A 168 11.51 9.81 -11.90
CA SER A 168 10.26 9.30 -11.33
C SER A 168 9.88 9.95 -10.00
N THR A 169 10.87 10.30 -9.17
CA THR A 169 10.64 11.04 -7.92
C THR A 169 10.21 12.46 -8.22
N LEU A 170 10.81 13.11 -9.23
CA LEU A 170 10.38 14.43 -9.70
C LEU A 170 8.94 14.42 -10.22
N TYR A 171 8.57 13.48 -11.10
CA TYR A 171 7.17 13.34 -11.54
C TYR A 171 6.22 13.10 -10.35
N GLY A 172 6.67 12.34 -9.36
CA GLY A 172 5.93 12.11 -8.13
C GLY A 172 5.71 13.40 -7.32
N ALA A 173 6.73 14.24 -7.23
CA ALA A 173 6.71 15.55 -6.57
C ALA A 173 5.79 16.55 -7.30
N ALA A 174 5.86 16.58 -8.64
CA ALA A 174 5.00 17.40 -9.49
C ALA A 174 3.52 16.94 -9.50
N GLY A 175 3.24 15.74 -8.96
CA GLY A 175 1.90 15.16 -8.90
C GLY A 175 1.50 14.33 -10.13
N ASP A 176 2.40 14.12 -11.10
CA ASP A 176 2.17 13.24 -12.25
C ASP A 176 2.40 11.77 -11.86
N ARG A 177 1.38 11.18 -11.24
CA ARG A 177 1.43 9.79 -10.76
C ARG A 177 1.60 8.76 -11.88
N LYS A 178 1.10 9.06 -13.09
CA LYS A 178 1.13 8.12 -14.22
C LYS A 178 2.56 8.02 -14.77
N ARG A 179 3.19 9.16 -15.05
CA ARG A 179 4.59 9.20 -15.51
C ARG A 179 5.55 8.71 -14.45
N ALA A 180 5.38 9.13 -13.19
CA ALA A 180 6.18 8.64 -12.07
C ALA A 180 6.18 7.09 -11.99
N ARG A 181 5.01 6.46 -12.06
CA ARG A 181 4.90 4.99 -12.03
C ARG A 181 5.49 4.33 -13.28
N LYS A 182 5.38 4.95 -14.46
CA LYS A 182 6.00 4.43 -15.70
C LYS A 182 7.54 4.44 -15.54
N SER A 183 8.13 5.59 -15.25
CA SER A 183 9.57 5.76 -15.09
C SER A 183 10.15 4.88 -13.98
N MET A 184 9.45 4.76 -12.84
CA MET A 184 9.88 3.89 -11.74
C MET A 184 9.87 2.40 -12.14
N ARG A 185 8.91 1.96 -12.96
CA ARG A 185 8.91 0.58 -13.48
C ARG A 185 10.08 0.35 -14.44
N THR A 186 10.42 1.34 -15.26
CA THR A 186 11.61 1.31 -16.12
C THR A 186 12.89 1.18 -15.29
N ALA A 187 13.04 1.99 -14.24
CA ALA A 187 14.15 1.88 -13.28
C ALA A 187 14.26 0.46 -12.68
N ILE A 188 13.14 -0.09 -12.20
CA ILE A 188 13.12 -1.45 -11.63
C ILE A 188 13.52 -2.51 -12.68
N ALA A 189 13.09 -2.36 -13.92
CA ALA A 189 13.38 -3.29 -15.00
C ALA A 189 14.87 -3.25 -15.38
N LEU A 190 15.45 -2.06 -15.55
CA LEU A 190 16.88 -1.87 -15.84
C LEU A 190 17.76 -2.37 -14.69
N ARG A 191 17.40 -2.09 -13.44
CA ARG A 191 18.09 -2.64 -12.26
C ARG A 191 18.03 -4.17 -12.19
N ALA A 192 16.97 -4.77 -12.73
CA ALA A 192 16.84 -6.22 -12.85
C ALA A 192 17.58 -6.81 -14.07
N GLY A 193 18.32 -6.00 -14.83
CA GLY A 193 19.08 -6.43 -16.00
C GLY A 193 18.24 -6.64 -17.27
N LYS A 194 17.02 -6.11 -17.34
CA LYS A 194 16.19 -6.21 -18.54
C LYS A 194 16.65 -5.20 -19.60
N THR A 195 16.79 -5.65 -20.83
CA THR A 195 17.26 -4.84 -21.97
C THR A 195 16.14 -4.47 -22.95
N ASP A 196 14.95 -5.03 -22.82
CA ASP A 196 13.79 -4.86 -23.69
C ASP A 196 12.78 -3.81 -23.16
N VAL A 197 13.27 -2.83 -22.39
CA VAL A 197 12.40 -1.88 -21.69
C VAL A 197 12.09 -0.68 -22.59
N ASP A 198 10.84 -0.24 -22.60
CA ASP A 198 10.45 1.03 -23.23
C ASP A 198 11.11 2.21 -22.49
N MET A 199 12.15 2.77 -23.11
CA MET A 199 12.94 3.90 -22.62
C MET A 199 12.42 5.26 -23.13
N SER A 200 11.15 5.34 -23.59
CA SER A 200 10.55 6.61 -23.96
C SER A 200 10.20 7.46 -22.73
N VAL A 201 10.74 8.69 -22.73
CA VAL A 201 10.52 9.77 -21.75
C VAL A 201 9.19 10.48 -22.01
#